data_AF-A0A2G2X207-F1
#
_entry.id   AF-A0A2G2X207-F1
#
_cell.length_a   1.000
_cell.length_b   1.000
_cell.length_c   1.000
_cell.angle_alpha   90.00
_cell.angle_beta   90.00
_cell.angle_gamma   90.00
#
_symmetry.space_group_name_H-M   'P 1'
#
loop_
_entity.id
_entity.type
_entity.pdbx_description
1 polymer ?
#
loop_
_entity_poly.entity_id
_entity_poly.type
_entity_poly.pdbx_seq_one_letter_code
_entity_poly.pdbx_strand_id
1 'polypeptide(L)'
;MGSSLYPEDAFLIAGEESRLPIDIEDTEKHLEVFQTLKESFLKAYKFMDRELRSYTNIDYFCSGTIVLTLVKQGKNLVIGNIGDSRIVLATRGEDDSLTVV
;
A
#
# COMPACT_ATOMS: atom_id res chain seq x y z
N MET A 1 17.39 22.09 -12.70
CA MET A 1 15.95 22.35 -12.82
C MET A 1 15.27 21.57 -11.71
N GLY A 2 14.81 22.25 -10.67
CA GLY A 2 14.18 21.61 -9.52
C GLY A 2 12.79 21.12 -9.89
N SER A 3 12.52 19.85 -9.62
CA SER A 3 11.17 19.31 -9.61
C SER A 3 10.46 19.84 -8.36
N SER A 4 9.65 20.87 -8.57
CA SER A 4 8.66 21.34 -7.60
C SER A 4 7.72 20.19 -7.27
N LEU A 5 7.83 19.59 -6.08
CA LEU A 5 6.78 18.72 -5.55
C LEU A 5 5.50 19.56 -5.40
N TYR A 6 4.43 19.11 -6.03
CA TYR A 6 3.15 19.79 -5.90
C TYR A 6 2.56 19.56 -4.49
N PRO A 7 1.82 20.54 -3.93
CA PRO A 7 1.28 20.45 -2.57
C PRO A 7 0.41 19.22 -2.29
N GLU A 8 -0.18 18.62 -3.33
CA GLU A 8 -1.00 17.41 -3.24
C GLU A 8 -0.23 16.14 -2.86
N ASP A 9 1.07 16.02 -3.21
CA ASP A 9 1.89 14.86 -2.88
C ASP A 9 2.39 14.89 -1.43
N ALA A 10 2.46 16.09 -0.84
CA ALA A 10 2.82 16.29 0.56
C ALA A 10 1.69 15.90 1.54
N PHE A 11 0.45 15.80 1.06
CA PHE A 11 -0.71 15.54 1.93
C PHE A 11 -0.77 14.10 2.46
N LEU A 12 -0.06 13.16 1.83
CA LEU A 12 -0.01 11.76 2.27
C LEU A 12 1.05 11.49 3.36
N ILE A 13 1.82 12.50 3.77
CA ILE A 13 2.81 12.40 4.85
C ILE A 13 2.23 12.83 6.21
N ALA A 14 1.02 13.40 6.24
CA ALA A 14 0.37 13.83 7.48
C ALA A 14 -0.50 12.72 8.09
N GLY A 15 0.17 11.69 8.62
CA GLY A 15 -0.40 10.70 9.52
C GLY A 15 0.63 10.36 10.60
N GLU A 16 0.65 11.19 11.63
CA GLU A 16 1.48 11.14 12.85
C GLU A 16 2.96 11.54 12.75
N GLU A 17 3.19 12.68 13.40
CA GLU A 17 4.44 13.34 13.73
C GLU A 17 5.36 12.42 14.55
N SER A 18 6.40 11.86 13.92
CA SER A 18 7.60 11.39 14.64
C SER A 18 8.86 12.03 14.02
N ARG A 19 9.38 13.06 14.71
CA ARG A 19 10.57 13.82 14.31
C ARG A 19 11.85 13.04 14.60
N LEU A 20 12.24 12.13 13.71
CA LEU A 20 13.63 11.70 13.60
C LEU A 20 14.24 12.33 12.34
N PRO A 21 15.54 12.68 12.32
CA PRO A 21 16.18 13.20 11.12
C PRO A 21 16.18 12.09 10.07
N ILE A 22 15.23 12.13 9.16
CA ILE A 22 15.17 11.22 8.03
C ILE A 22 16.28 11.64 7.08
N ASP A 23 17.20 10.71 6.80
CA ASP A 23 18.23 10.91 5.78
C ASP A 23 17.53 11.12 4.43
N ILE A 24 17.80 12.26 3.79
CA ILE A 24 17.10 12.72 2.58
C ILE A 24 17.31 11.71 1.44
N GLU A 25 18.47 11.05 1.41
CA GLU A 25 18.82 10.04 0.41
C GLU A 25 18.07 8.71 0.58
N ASP A 26 17.80 8.31 1.83
CA ASP A 26 16.94 7.16 2.12
C ASP A 26 15.49 7.48 1.74
N THR A 27 15.04 8.71 1.98
CA THR A 27 13.66 9.15 1.64
C THR A 27 13.37 9.06 0.15
N GLU A 28 14.29 9.50 -0.72
CA GLU A 28 14.14 9.41 -2.18
C GLU A 28 14.11 7.96 -2.69
N LYS A 29 14.99 7.09 -2.17
CA LYS A 29 15.00 5.65 -2.50
C LYS A 29 13.70 4.96 -2.08
N HIS A 30 13.19 5.31 -0.88
CA HIS A 30 11.91 4.80 -0.40
C HIS A 30 10.73 5.26 -1.28
N LEU A 31 10.77 6.48 -1.81
CA LEU A 31 9.75 7.01 -2.72
C LEU A 31 9.73 6.25 -4.06
N GLU A 32 10.89 5.94 -4.63
CA GLU A 32 10.98 5.21 -5.91
C GLU A 32 10.46 3.77 -5.77
N VAL A 33 10.83 3.07 -4.69
CA VAL A 33 10.32 1.72 -4.39
C VAL A 33 8.82 1.73 -4.16
N PHE A 34 8.30 2.73 -3.43
CA PHE A 34 6.87 2.88 -3.21
C PHE A 34 6.11 3.10 -4.52
N GLN A 35 6.60 3.99 -5.39
CA GLN A 35 5.99 4.25 -6.70
C GLN A 35 5.98 2.99 -7.57
N THR A 36 7.10 2.24 -7.59
CA THR A 36 7.21 0.98 -8.32
C THR A 36 6.21 -0.06 -7.82
N LEU A 37 6.06 -0.20 -6.50
CA LEU A 37 5.10 -1.13 -5.90
C LEU A 37 3.66 -0.72 -6.16
N LYS A 38 3.34 0.58 -6.09
CA LYS A 38 2.03 1.13 -6.43
C LYS A 38 1.64 0.80 -7.86
N GLU A 39 2.53 1.04 -8.82
CA GLU A 39 2.29 0.70 -10.23
C GLU A 39 2.15 -0.81 -10.44
N SER A 40 2.97 -1.59 -9.76
CA SER A 40 2.93 -3.05 -9.82
C SER A 40 1.61 -3.61 -9.31
N PHE A 41 1.12 -3.12 -8.16
CA PHE A 41 -0.18 -3.51 -7.61
C PHE A 41 -1.32 -3.16 -8.57
N LEU A 42 -1.36 -1.92 -9.08
CA LEU A 42 -2.39 -1.50 -10.03
C LEU A 42 -2.37 -2.34 -11.31
N LYS A 43 -1.19 -2.70 -11.81
CA LYS A 43 -1.05 -3.55 -12.99
C LYS A 43 -1.55 -4.97 -12.70
N ALA A 44 -1.19 -5.54 -11.55
CA ALA A 44 -1.63 -6.88 -11.14
C ALA A 44 -3.15 -6.95 -10.97
N TYR A 45 -3.77 -5.96 -10.31
CA TYR A 45 -5.22 -5.91 -10.13
C TYR A 45 -5.97 -5.80 -11.46
N LYS A 46 -5.51 -4.92 -12.36
CA LYS A 46 -6.10 -4.79 -13.70
C LYS A 46 -5.90 -6.05 -14.55
N PHE A 47 -4.75 -6.71 -14.42
CA PHE A 47 -4.50 -7.97 -15.11
C PHE A 47 -5.47 -9.05 -14.64
N MET A 48 -5.59 -9.23 -13.32
CA MET A 48 -6.49 -10.22 -12.72
C MET A 48 -7.96 -9.94 -13.08
N ASP A 49 -8.41 -8.69 -13.01
CA ASP A 49 -9.77 -8.30 -13.40
C ASP A 49 -10.06 -8.65 -14.87
N ARG A 50 -9.09 -8.46 -15.77
CA ARG A 50 -9.21 -8.85 -17.18
C ARG A 50 -9.20 -10.36 -17.38
N GLU A 51 -8.37 -11.07 -16.62
CA GLU A 51 -8.27 -12.53 -16.70
C GLU A 51 -9.59 -13.16 -16.26
N LEU A 52 -10.19 -12.69 -15.15
CA LEU A 52 -11.48 -13.16 -14.66
C LEU A 52 -12.60 -13.03 -15.70
N ARG A 53 -12.59 -11.96 -16.51
CA ARG A 53 -13.55 -11.78 -17.63
C ARG A 53 -13.42 -12.83 -18.74
N SER A 54 -12.26 -13.47 -18.87
CA SER A 54 -12.03 -14.48 -19.90
C SER A 54 -12.63 -15.85 -19.54
N TYR A 55 -12.89 -16.10 -18.26
CA TYR A 55 -13.47 -17.36 -17.78
C TYR A 55 -15.00 -17.32 -17.90
N THR A 56 -15.55 -18.15 -18.78
CA THR A 56 -17.00 -18.21 -19.06
C THR A 56 -17.83 -18.89 -17.95
N ASN A 57 -17.16 -19.52 -16.99
CA ASN A 57 -17.76 -20.21 -15.85
C ASN A 57 -17.76 -19.38 -14.56
N ILE A 58 -17.29 -18.13 -14.60
CA ILE A 58 -17.27 -17.19 -13.48
C ILE A 58 -18.24 -16.04 -13.78
N ASP A 59 -19.18 -15.77 -12.89
CA ASP A 59 -20.09 -14.62 -13.00
C ASP A 59 -19.39 -13.32 -12.58
N TYR A 60 -18.48 -12.80 -13.41
CA TYR A 60 -17.70 -11.60 -13.08
C TYR A 60 -18.54 -10.31 -13.06
N PHE A 61 -19.71 -10.29 -13.72
CA PHE A 61 -20.49 -9.05 -13.90
C PHE A 61 -21.33 -8.75 -12.66
N CYS A 62 -21.94 -9.77 -12.08
CA CYS A 62 -22.76 -9.63 -10.87
C CYS A 62 -21.98 -9.95 -9.58
N SER A 63 -20.82 -10.60 -9.67
CA SER A 63 -19.94 -10.79 -8.51
C SER A 63 -18.88 -9.70 -8.43
N GLY A 64 -18.73 -9.11 -7.23
CA GLY A 64 -17.65 -8.18 -6.90
C GLY A 64 -16.63 -8.86 -5.99
N THR A 65 -15.40 -8.36 -5.97
CA THR A 65 -14.35 -8.82 -5.05
C THR A 65 -13.72 -7.64 -4.34
N ILE A 66 -13.51 -7.79 -3.04
CA ILE A 66 -12.67 -6.89 -2.24
C ILE A 66 -11.25 -7.46 -2.25
N VAL A 67 -10.24 -6.60 -2.44
CA VAL A 67 -8.84 -7.04 -2.56
C VAL A 67 -7.98 -6.40 -1.49
N LEU A 68 -7.27 -7.24 -0.75
CA LEU A 68 -6.23 -6.84 0.19
C LEU A 68 -4.91 -7.52 -0.21
N THR A 69 -3.86 -6.73 -0.40
CA THR A 69 -2.52 -7.21 -0.73
C THR A 69 -1.53 -6.74 0.32
N LEU A 70 -0.69 -7.66 0.77
CA LEU A 70 0.36 -7.42 1.76
C LEU A 70 1.70 -7.84 1.18
N VAL A 71 2.67 -6.92 1.16
CA VAL A 71 4.07 -7.22 0.82
C VAL A 71 4.94 -6.83 2.00
N LYS A 72 5.62 -7.81 2.59
CA LYS A 72 6.57 -7.60 3.70
C LYS A 72 7.99 -7.93 3.24
N GLN A 73 8.89 -6.94 3.31
CA GLN A 73 10.31 -7.12 3.00
C GLN A 73 11.15 -6.55 4.15
N GLY A 74 11.74 -7.44 4.97
CA GLY A 74 12.47 -7.02 6.16
C GLY A 74 11.58 -6.22 7.12
N LYS A 75 11.96 -4.96 7.37
CA LYS A 75 11.21 -3.99 8.20
C LYS A 75 10.15 -3.21 7.42
N ASN A 76 10.13 -3.32 6.09
CA ASN A 76 9.18 -2.62 5.24
C ASN A 76 7.91 -3.45 5.07
N LEU A 77 6.76 -2.79 5.18
CA LEU A 77 5.44 -3.37 4.97
C LEU A 77 4.64 -2.45 4.04
N VAL A 78 4.14 -2.99 2.94
CA VAL A 78 3.32 -2.26 1.96
C VAL A 78 1.97 -2.94 1.82
N ILE A 79 0.91 -2.15 1.90
CA ILE A 79 -0.48 -2.60 1.88
C ILE A 79 -1.20 -1.97 0.69
N GLY A 80 -1.90 -2.78 -0.09
CA GLY A 80 -2.85 -2.33 -1.10
C GLY A 80 -4.26 -2.78 -0.76
N ASN A 81 -5.22 -1.85 -0.75
CA ASN A 81 -6.63 -2.13 -0.47
C ASN A 81 -7.50 -1.62 -1.63
N ILE A 82 -8.43 -2.46 -2.10
CA ILE A 82 -9.50 -2.10 -3.02
C ILE A 82 -10.82 -2.56 -2.40
N GLY A 83 -11.68 -1.60 -2.08
CA GLY A 83 -12.98 -1.83 -1.45
C GLY A 83 -13.08 -1.15 -0.09
N ASP A 84 -14.07 -1.56 0.70
CA ASP A 84 -14.40 -1.01 2.01
C ASP A 84 -13.89 -1.86 3.18
N SER A 85 -13.08 -2.89 2.90
CA SER A 85 -12.40 -3.64 3.94
C SER A 85 -11.40 -2.79 4.72
N ARG A 86 -11.08 -3.26 5.92
CA ARG A 86 -10.16 -2.60 6.85
C ARG A 86 -9.08 -3.57 7.27
N ILE A 87 -7.85 -3.07 7.35
CA ILE A 87 -6.70 -3.79 7.91
C ILE A 87 -6.33 -3.12 9.22
N VAL A 88 -6.02 -3.94 10.22
CA VAL A 88 -5.58 -3.52 11.54
C VAL A 88 -4.23 -4.15 11.80
N LEU A 89 -3.22 -3.34 12.13
CA LEU A 89 -1.89 -3.82 12.50
C LEU A 89 -1.82 -3.91 14.02
N ALA A 90 -1.42 -5.05 14.56
CA ALA A 90 -1.16 -5.20 15.99
C ALA A 90 0.33 -5.42 16.23
N THR A 91 0.85 -4.78 17.26
CA THR A 91 2.21 -4.97 17.78
C THR A 91 2.13 -5.68 19.12
N ARG A 92 3.12 -6.54 19.39
CA ARG A 92 3.22 -7.27 20.65
C ARG A 92 4.26 -6.59 21.55
N GLY A 93 3.83 -6.20 22.74
CA GLY A 93 4.69 -5.64 23.78
C GLY A 93 5.52 -6.70 24.50
N GLU A 94 6.47 -6.25 25.32
CA GLU A 94 7.32 -7.13 26.14
C GLU A 94 6.55 -7.90 27.21
N ASP A 95 5.42 -7.35 27.64
CA ASP A 95 4.47 -7.95 28.59
C ASP A 95 3.46 -8.89 27.91
N ASP A 96 3.74 -9.28 26.66
CA ASP A 96 2.86 -10.07 25.79
C ASP A 96 1.50 -9.42 25.46
N SER A 97 1.30 -8.13 25.79
CA SER A 97 0.11 -7.38 25.39
C SER A 97 0.09 -7.13 23.87
N LEU A 98 -1.11 -7.10 23.29
CA LEU A 98 -1.32 -6.72 21.88
C LEU A 98 -1.89 -5.30 21.82
N THR A 99 -1.17 -4.40 21.17
CA THR A 99 -1.61 -3.03 20.92
C THR A 99 -1.84 -2.82 19.43
N VAL A 100 -3.02 -2.34 19.09
CA VAL A 100 -3.36 -1.95 17.73
C VAL A 100 -2.69 -0.62 17.40
N VAL A 101 -2.08 -0.54 16.22
CA VAL A 101 -1.46 0.65 15.63
C VAL A 101 -2.36 1.18 14.52
#